data_AF-A0A967N9J8-F1
#
_entry.id   AF-A0A967N9J8-F1
#
_cell.length_a   1.000
_cell.length_b   1.000
_cell.length_c   1.000
_cell.angle_alpha   90.00
_cell.angle_beta   90.00
_cell.angle_gamma   90.00
#
_symmetry.space_group_name_H-M   'P 1'
#
loop_
_entity.id
_entity.type
_entity.pdbx_description
1 polymer ?
#
loop_
_entity_poly.entity_id
_entity_poly.type
_entity_poly.pdbx_seq_one_letter_code
_entity_poly.pdbx_strand_id
1 'polypeptide(L)' 'MFEGFTLVAGPCVLEDDALNVSVGRALARIGAEMGLLVVFKASFDKANRSRPDSPRG' A
#
# COMPACT_ATOMS: atom_id res chain seq x y z
N MET A 1 8.90 -16.24 9.26
CA MET A 1 8.02 -15.32 8.51
C MET A 1 7.75 -14.14 9.43
N PHE A 2 8.38 -12.99 9.16
CA PHE A 2 8.50 -11.77 9.99
C PHE A 2 8.89 -12.00 11.46
N GLU A 3 10.11 -11.59 11.84
CA GLU A 3 10.66 -11.80 13.20
C GLU A 3 10.43 -10.64 14.17
N GLY A 4 9.68 -9.61 13.75
CA GLY A 4 9.41 -8.41 14.52
C GLY A 4 8.28 -7.58 13.92
N PHE A 5 8.03 -6.40 14.50
CA PHE A 5 7.00 -5.48 13.99
C PHE A 5 7.24 -5.16 12.52
N THR A 6 6.22 -5.39 11.70
CA THR A 6 6.24 -5.17 10.25
C THR A 6 5.11 -4.23 9.88
N LEU A 7 5.43 -3.15 9.17
CA LEU A 7 4.45 -2.19 8.70
C LEU A 7 3.98 -2.59 7.29
N VAL A 8 2.72 -2.99 7.16
CA VAL A 8 2.07 -3.16 5.86
C VAL A 8 1.23 -1.92 5.59
N ALA A 9 1.63 -1.11 4.63
CA ALA A 9 1.00 0.18 4.38
C ALA A 9 0.99 0.56 2.90
N GLY A 10 0.08 1.44 2.52
CA GLY A 10 -0.07 1.94 1.16
C GLY A 10 -1.50 2.40 0.89
N PRO A 11 -1.80 2.83 -0.35
CA PRO A 11 -3.14 3.25 -0.72
C PRO A 11 -4.14 2.08 -0.71
N CYS A 12 -5.42 2.40 -0.60
CA CYS A 12 -6.47 1.37 -0.58
C CYS A 12 -6.53 0.59 -1.91
N VAL A 13 -6.32 1.30 -3.02
CA VAL A 13 -6.38 0.83 -4.42
C VAL A 13 -5.16 1.34 -5.19
N LEU A 14 -4.72 0.61 -6.22
CA LEU A 14 -3.74 1.09 -7.19
C LEU A 14 -4.43 2.03 -8.19
N GLU A 15 -4.41 3.33 -7.95
CA GLU A 15 -5.16 4.31 -8.79
C GLU A 15 -4.30 4.96 -9.87
N ASP A 16 -3.13 5.49 -9.51
CA ASP A 16 -2.21 6.20 -10.41
C ASP A 16 -0.76 5.83 -10.08
N ASP A 17 0.05 5.58 -11.11
CA ASP A 17 1.43 5.12 -10.94
C ASP A 17 2.31 6.16 -10.24
N ALA A 18 2.13 7.45 -10.53
CA ALA A 18 2.91 8.50 -9.88
C ALA A 18 2.57 8.58 -8.38
N LEU A 19 1.29 8.50 -8.02
CA LEU A 19 0.84 8.40 -6.64
C LEU A 19 1.43 7.17 -5.95
N ASN A 20 1.30 5.99 -6.56
CA ASN A 20 1.76 4.72 -5.99
C ASN A 20 3.28 4.74 -5.72
N VAL A 21 4.06 5.24 -6.68
CA VAL A 21 5.52 5.40 -6.53
C VAL A 21 5.86 6.42 -5.45
N SER A 22 5.13 7.54 -5.37
CA SER A 22 5.37 8.56 -4.35
C SER A 22 5.15 8.00 -2.93
N VAL A 23 4.07 7.23 -2.72
CA VAL A 23 3.77 6.58 -1.44
C VAL A 23 4.81 5.51 -1.13
N GLY A 24 5.20 4.69 -2.12
CA GLY A 24 6.25 3.69 -1.97
C GLY A 24 7.58 4.30 -1.53
N ARG A 25 7.98 5.44 -2.11
CA ARG A 25 9.19 6.17 -1.70
C ARG A 25 9.11 6.68 -0.27
N ALA A 26 7.97 7.25 0.12
CA ALA A 26 7.76 7.72 1.49
C ALA A 26 7.84 6.57 2.51
N LEU A 27 7.21 5.43 2.22
CA LEU A 27 7.23 4.24 3.06
C LEU A 27 8.63 3.61 3.15
N ALA A 28 9.37 3.54 2.04
CA ALA A 28 10.74 3.07 2.04
C ALA A 28 11.65 3.96 2.90
N ARG A 29 11.49 5.29 2.81
CA ARG A 29 12.21 6.26 3.64
C ARG A 29 11.91 6.06 5.13
N ILE A 30 10.63 5.92 5.50
CA ILE A 30 10.22 5.66 6.89
C ILE A 30 10.81 4.35 7.41
N GLY A 31 10.80 3.29 6.59
CA GLY A 31 11.41 2.01 6.95
C GLY A 31 12.91 2.12 7.25
N ALA A 32 13.64 2.88 6.41
CA ALA A 32 15.06 3.13 6.62
C ALA A 32 15.34 3.99 7.87
N GLU A 33 14.57 5.04 8.11
CA GLU A 33 14.75 5.94 9.26
C GLU A 33 14.43 5.24 10.59
N MET A 34 13.46 4.33 10.61
CA MET A 34 12.98 3.66 11.82
C MET A 34 13.56 2.25 12.03
N GLY A 35 14.35 1.73 11.08
CA GLY A 35 14.85 0.35 11.12
C GLY A 35 13.73 -0.71 11.05
N LEU A 36 12.61 -0.38 10.39
CA LEU A 36 11.43 -1.25 10.31
C LEU A 36 11.34 -1.95 8.95
N LEU A 37 10.87 -3.20 8.99
CA LEU A 37 10.44 -3.87 7.77
C LEU A 37 9.12 -3.26 7.30
N VAL A 38 9.12 -2.71 6.08
CA VAL A 38 7.94 -2.11 5.46
C VAL A 38 7.58 -2.87 4.20
N VAL A 39 6.31 -3.26 4.09
CA VAL A 39 5.72 -3.88 2.90
C VAL A 39 4.72 -2.90 2.29
N PHE A 40 5.01 -2.42 1.08
CA PHE A 40 4.03 -1.65 0.32
C PHE A 40 2.84 -2.55 -0.05
N LYS A 41 1.62 -2.09 0.19
CA LYS A 41 0.40 -2.80 -0.18
C LYS A 41 -0.62 -1.86 -0.79
N ALA A 42 -1.17 -2.29 -1.92
CA ALA A 42 -2.35 -1.71 -2.54
C ALA A 42 -3.16 -2.82 -3.23
N SER A 43 -4.47 -2.65 -3.37
CA SER A 43 -5.30 -3.62 -4.09
C SER A 43 -5.44 -3.19 -5.55
N PHE A 44 -5.15 -4.07 -6.51
CA PHE A 44 -5.41 -3.78 -7.94
C PHE A 44 -6.92 -3.75 -8.24
N ASP A 45 -7.70 -4.55 -7.51
CA ASP A 45 -9.14 -4.69 -7.68
C ASP A 45 -9.82 -4.83 -6.32
N LYS A 46 -10.93 -4.13 -6.15
CA LYS A 46 -11.83 -4.23 -5.00
C LYS A 46 -13.04 -5.05 -5.39
N ALA A 47 -12.83 -6.36 -5.50
CA ALA A 47 -13.83 -7.30 -6.01
C ALA A 47 -15.14 -7.37 -5.23
N ASN A 48 -15.14 -6.85 -4.00
CA ASN A 48 -16.21 -6.96 -3.03
C ASN A 48 -16.84 -5.60 -2.69
N ARG A 49 -16.98 -4.69 -3.67
CA ARG A 49 -17.72 -3.45 -3.46
C ARG A 49 -19.19 -3.76 -3.14
N SER A 50 -19.73 -3.11 -2.11
CA SER A 50 -21.14 -3.26 -1.72
C SER A 50 -22.09 -2.61 -2.72
N ARG A 51 -21.63 -1.58 -3.43
CA ARG A 51 -22.37 -0.97 -4.54
C ARG A 51 -21.80 -1.45 -5.88
N PRO A 52 -22.63 -1.96 -6.81
CA PRO A 52 -22.18 -2.53 -8.08
C PRO A 52 -21.45 -1.53 -8.99
N ASP A 53 -21.79 -0.24 -8.89
CA ASP A 53 -21.30 0.86 -9.73
C ASP A 53 -20.03 1.52 -9.16
N SER A 54 -19.52 1.05 -8.01
CA SER A 54 -18.32 1.63 -7.42
C SER A 54 -17.06 1.28 -8.22
N PRO A 55 -16.15 2.24 -8.48
CA PRO A 55 -14.89 1.98 -9.18
C PRO A 55 -14.05 0.95 -8.45
N ARG A 56 -13.62 -0.14 -9.10
CA ARG A 56 -12.94 -1.22 -8.39
C ARG A 56 -11.41 -1.09 -8.36
N GLY A 57 -10.87 -0.21 -9.19
CA GLY A 57 -9.48 -0.23 -9.65
C GLY A 57 -9.51 -0.17 -11.16
#